data_AF-A0A355GXA5-F1
#
_entry.id   AF-A0A355GXA5-F1
#
_cell.length_a   1.000
_cell.length_b   1.000
_cell.length_c   1.000
_cell.angle_alpha   90.00
_cell.angle_beta   90.00
_cell.angle_gamma   90.00
#
_symmetry.space_group_name_H-M   'P 1'
#
loop_
_entity.id
_entity.type
_entity.pdbx_description
1 polymer ?
#
loop_
_entity_poly.entity_id
_entity_poly.type
_entity_poly.pdbx_seq_one_letter_code
_entity_poly.pdbx_strand_id
1 'polypeptide(L)'
;YIAVNAHLVKDGRMPVVSREAKDFYLIEESEPEKVTALILQLVSRRLPTFLKCDPIDDIQVLAPMRRFETGVDNLNTQLQKVLNKPG
;
A
#
# COMPACT_ATOMS: atom_id res chain seq x y z
N TYR A 1 4.42 10.00 12.15
CA TYR A 1 5.18 10.38 10.95
C TYR A 1 4.30 10.78 9.78
N ILE A 2 3.09 10.21 9.61
CA ILE A 2 2.19 10.57 8.49
C ILE A 2 1.94 12.08 8.45
N ALA A 3 1.44 12.67 9.55
CA ALA A 3 1.10 14.10 9.60
C ALA A 3 2.32 15.01 9.36
N VAL A 4 3.48 14.65 9.91
CA VAL A 4 4.74 15.40 9.72
C VAL A 4 5.19 15.32 8.26
N ASN A 5 5.19 14.12 7.67
CA ASN A 5 5.58 13.92 6.28
C ASN A 5 4.62 14.61 5.30
N ALA A 6 3.32 14.67 5.60
CA ALA A 6 2.36 15.43 4.80
C ALA A 6 2.70 16.94 4.76
N HIS A 7 3.10 17.52 5.89
CA HIS A 7 3.56 18.91 5.93
C HIS A 7 4.87 19.11 5.14
N LEU A 8 5.82 18.17 5.25
CA LEU A 8 7.08 18.23 4.49
C LEU A 8 6.82 18.21 2.98
N VAL A 9 5.99 17.29 2.50
CA VAL A 9 5.66 17.18 1.06
C VAL A 9 4.95 18.44 0.57
N LYS A 10 4.03 19.01 1.36
CA LYS A 10 3.36 20.28 1.04
C LYS A 10 4.35 21.43 0.86
N ASP A 11 5.44 21.43 1.63
CA ASP A 11 6.51 22.43 1.57
C ASP A 11 7.61 22.09 0.54
N GLY A 12 7.42 21.07 -0.31
CA GLY A 12 8.41 20.62 -1.29
C GLY A 12 9.63 19.92 -0.68
N ARG A 13 9.53 19.46 0.56
CA ARG A 13 10.57 18.73 1.28
C ARG A 13 10.32 17.23 1.25
N MET A 14 11.39 16.45 1.24
CA MET A 14 11.29 14.99 1.23
C MET A 14 10.74 14.46 2.57
N PRO A 15 9.90 13.40 2.55
CA PRO A 15 9.48 12.71 3.76
C PRO A 15 10.66 12.16 4.55
N VAL A 16 10.54 12.14 5.88
CA VAL A 16 11.48 11.45 6.75
C VAL A 16 11.05 9.99 6.90
N VAL A 17 11.96 9.08 6.60
CA VAL A 17 11.82 7.64 6.83
C VAL A 17 12.72 7.28 8.01
N SER A 18 12.11 6.92 9.15
CA SER A 18 12.83 6.48 10.34
C SER A 18 12.39 5.08 10.75
N ARG A 19 13.31 4.30 11.35
CA ARG A 19 12.99 3.02 12.00
C ARG A 19 12.12 3.19 13.26
N GLU A 20 12.08 4.39 13.84
CA GLU A 20 11.15 4.68 14.94
C GLU A 20 9.73 5.01 14.46
N ALA A 21 9.50 5.07 13.15
CA ALA A 21 8.18 5.34 12.60
C ALA A 21 7.23 4.15 12.82
N LYS A 22 6.03 4.47 13.33
CA LYS A 22 4.98 3.49 13.64
C LYS A 22 3.80 3.53 12.67
N ASP A 23 3.72 4.58 11.87
CA ASP A 23 2.58 4.92 11.01
C ASP A 23 3.00 5.24 9.57
N PHE A 24 4.29 5.37 9.28
CA PHE A 24 4.79 5.69 7.94
C PHE A 24 5.94 4.75 7.59
N TYR A 25 5.82 4.09 6.44
CA TYR A 25 6.78 3.10 5.96
C TYR A 25 7.07 3.36 4.48
N LEU A 26 8.32 3.20 4.09
CA LEU A 26 8.75 3.19 2.69
C LEU A 26 9.34 1.82 2.37
N ILE A 27 8.84 1.19 1.32
CA ILE A 27 9.37 -0.07 0.79
C ILE A 27 9.74 0.19 -0.66
N GLU A 28 11.01 -0.01 -1.00
CA GLU A 28 11.54 0.17 -2.35
C GLU A 28 11.56 -1.17 -3.08
N GLU A 29 10.97 -1.20 -4.28
CA GLU A 29 10.99 -2.33 -5.20
C GLU A 29 10.93 -1.77 -6.63
N SER A 30 11.78 -2.29 -7.51
CA SER A 30 11.95 -1.79 -8.88
C SER A 30 11.28 -2.69 -9.92
N GLU A 31 10.99 -3.95 -9.58
CA GLU A 31 10.31 -4.88 -10.48
C GLU A 31 8.78 -4.78 -10.30
N PRO A 32 8.02 -4.36 -11.33
CA PRO A 32 6.59 -4.10 -11.21
C PRO A 32 5.77 -5.28 -10.67
N GLU A 33 6.11 -6.50 -11.09
CA GLU A 33 5.45 -7.73 -10.67
C GLU A 33 5.67 -8.00 -9.18
N LYS A 34 6.87 -7.69 -8.67
CA LYS A 34 7.19 -7.79 -7.24
C LYS A 34 6.48 -6.72 -6.42
N VAL A 35 6.33 -5.49 -6.95
CA VAL A 35 5.52 -4.44 -6.32
C VAL A 35 4.08 -4.94 -6.13
N THR A 36 3.47 -5.48 -7.18
CA THR A 36 2.11 -6.04 -7.11
C THR A 36 2.02 -7.14 -6.08
N ALA A 37 2.91 -8.13 -6.13
CA ALA A 37 2.93 -9.24 -5.16
C ALA A 37 3.10 -8.76 -3.72
N LEU A 38 3.95 -7.75 -3.49
CA LEU A 38 4.16 -7.15 -2.19
C LEU A 38 2.89 -6.44 -1.68
N ILE A 39 2.21 -5.64 -2.52
CA ILE A 39 0.95 -4.98 -2.16
C ILE A 39 -0.09 -6.02 -1.75
N LEU A 40 -0.24 -7.11 -2.52
CA LEU A 40 -1.18 -8.19 -2.18
C LEU A 40 -0.87 -8.79 -0.80
N GLN A 41 0.41 -9.06 -0.49
CA GLN A 41 0.79 -9.57 0.84
C GLN A 41 0.56 -8.57 1.97
N LEU A 42 0.80 -7.28 1.71
CA LEU A 42 0.59 -6.22 2.70
C LEU A 42 -0.89 -6.13 3.07
N VAL A 43 -1.77 -6.01 2.06
CA VAL A 43 -3.20 -5.79 2.25
C VAL A 43 -3.91 -7.04 2.76
N SER A 44 -3.59 -8.22 2.25
CA SER A 44 -4.31 -9.45 2.62
C SER A 44 -3.88 -10.07 3.95
N ARG A 45 -2.69 -9.71 4.47
CA ARG A 45 -2.13 -10.40 5.64
C ARG A 45 -1.37 -9.49 6.60
N ARG A 46 -0.34 -8.78 6.13
CA ARG A 46 0.60 -8.09 7.05
C ARG A 46 -0.07 -6.93 7.77
N LEU A 47 -0.73 -6.03 7.03
CA LEU A 47 -1.39 -4.86 7.59
C LEU A 47 -2.62 -5.23 8.44
N PRO A 48 -3.54 -6.11 8.01
CA PRO A 48 -4.66 -6.55 8.86
C PRO A 48 -4.19 -7.13 10.19
N THR A 49 -3.13 -7.95 10.17
CA THR A 49 -2.56 -8.53 11.40
C THR A 49 -1.94 -7.46 12.31
N PHE A 50 -1.21 -6.51 11.73
CA PHE A 50 -0.51 -5.46 12.49
C PHE A 50 -1.47 -4.42 13.07
N LEU A 51 -2.45 -3.98 12.28
CA LEU A 51 -3.43 -2.95 12.65
C LEU A 51 -4.67 -3.51 13.33
N LYS A 52 -4.89 -4.83 13.27
CA LYS A 52 -6.10 -5.51 13.76
C LYS A 52 -7.37 -4.94 13.12
N CYS A 53 -7.41 -4.91 11.80
CA CYS A 53 -8.50 -4.34 11.01
C CYS A 53 -8.99 -5.31 9.92
N ASP A 54 -10.13 -5.01 9.31
CA ASP A 54 -10.66 -5.75 8.18
C ASP A 54 -9.92 -5.39 6.87
N PRO A 55 -9.41 -6.37 6.10
CA PRO A 55 -8.67 -6.09 4.87
C PRO A 55 -9.52 -5.51 3.72
N ILE A 56 -10.85 -5.70 3.75
CA ILE A 56 -11.79 -5.25 2.71
C ILE A 56 -12.35 -3.88 3.08
N ASP A 57 -12.82 -3.72 4.31
CA ASP A 57 -13.55 -2.52 4.74
C ASP A 57 -12.65 -1.41 5.30
N ASP A 58 -11.49 -1.76 5.88
CA ASP A 58 -10.64 -0.79 6.61
C ASP A 58 -9.34 -0.40 5.86
N ILE A 59 -8.99 -1.06 4.75
CA ILE A 59 -7.76 -0.79 3.99
C ILE A 59 -8.05 -0.28 2.59
N GLN A 60 -7.56 0.94 2.30
CA GLN A 60 -7.61 1.53 0.97
C GLN A 60 -6.24 1.54 0.29
N VAL A 61 -6.17 1.01 -0.93
CA VAL A 61 -4.97 1.09 -1.79
C VAL A 61 -5.10 2.24 -2.76
N LEU A 62 -4.12 3.14 -2.78
CA LEU A 62 -4.02 4.25 -3.73
C LEU A 62 -2.83 4.01 -4.66
N ALA A 63 -3.01 4.22 -5.96
CA ALA A 63 -1.93 4.15 -6.94
C ALA A 63 -2.00 5.36 -7.89
N PRO A 64 -0.83 5.93 -8.28
CA PRO A 64 -0.78 7.11 -9.14
C PRO A 64 -1.12 6.80 -10.61
N MET A 65 -1.07 5.52 -11.00
CA MET A 65 -1.24 5.07 -12.39
C MET A 65 -2.49 4.21 -12.54
N ARG A 66 -3.15 4.33 -13.70
CA ARG A 66 -4.34 3.52 -14.02
C ARG A 66 -3.99 2.16 -14.63
N ARG A 67 -3.12 2.16 -15.64
CA ARG A 67 -2.72 0.98 -16.44
C ARG A 67 -1.38 0.40 -15.96
N PHE A 68 -0.97 -0.72 -16.55
CA PHE A 68 0.24 -1.50 -16.26
C PHE A 68 0.17 -2.31 -14.96
N GLU A 69 1.25 -3.03 -14.68
CA GLU A 69 1.33 -4.01 -13.60
C GLU A 69 1.03 -3.39 -12.23
N THR A 70 1.53 -2.19 -11.94
CA THR A 70 1.28 -1.47 -10.68
C THR A 70 0.07 -0.52 -10.73
N GLY A 71 -0.70 -0.56 -11.83
CA GLY A 71 -1.88 0.28 -12.02
C GLY A 71 -3.11 -0.23 -11.28
N VAL A 72 -4.05 0.68 -11.00
CA VAL A 72 -5.29 0.35 -10.26
C VAL A 72 -6.12 -0.76 -10.92
N ASP A 73 -6.13 -0.86 -12.25
CA ASP A 73 -6.92 -1.88 -12.96
C ASP A 73 -6.41 -3.31 -12.65
N ASN A 74 -5.08 -3.52 -12.66
CA ASN A 74 -4.48 -4.80 -12.29
C ASN A 74 -4.61 -5.05 -10.78
N LEU A 75 -4.27 -4.05 -9.94
CA LEU A 75 -4.33 -4.17 -8.48
C LEU A 75 -5.74 -4.57 -8.01
N ASN A 76 -6.79 -3.93 -8.53
CA ASN A 76 -8.17 -4.28 -8.18
C ASN A 76 -8.49 -5.73 -8.53
N THR A 77 -8.12 -6.17 -9.73
CA THR A 77 -8.36 -7.55 -10.19
C THR A 77 -7.65 -8.57 -9.29
N GLN A 78 -6.39 -8.31 -8.94
CA GLN A 78 -5.60 -9.22 -8.11
C GLN A 78 -6.06 -9.22 -6.65
N LEU A 79 -6.35 -8.04 -6.08
CA LEU A 79 -6.87 -7.91 -4.72
C LEU A 79 -8.23 -8.60 -4.58
N GLN A 80 -9.12 -8.44 -5.56
CA GLN A 80 -10.40 -9.17 -5.58
C GLN A 80 -10.19 -10.69 -5.53
N LYS A 81 -9.27 -11.25 -6.32
CA LYS A 81 -9.00 -12.70 -6.29
C LYS A 81 -8.52 -13.20 -4.93
N VAL A 82 -7.76 -12.38 -4.19
CA VAL A 82 -7.16 -12.75 -2.91
C VAL A 82 -8.13 -12.52 -1.75
N LEU A 83 -8.86 -11.41 -1.75
CA LEU A 83 -9.73 -10.99 -0.65
C LEU A 83 -11.17 -11.50 -0.81
N ASN A 84 -11.67 -11.50 -2.05
CA ASN A 84 -13.06 -11.80 -2.39
C ASN A 84 -13.10 -12.99 -3.35
N LYS A 85 -12.87 -14.21 -2.84
CA LYS A 85 -13.05 -15.41 -3.66
C LYS A 85 -14.49 -15.40 -4.21
N PRO A 86 -14.69 -15.50 -5.54
CA PRO A 86 -16.02 -15.78 -6.03
C PRO A 86 -16.46 -17.11 -5.44
N GLY A 87 -17.68 -17.13 -4.88
CA GLY A 87 -18.34 -18.36 -4.46
C GLY A 87 -18.56 -19.31 -5.64
#